data_AF-A0A923MJI8-F1
#
_entry.id   AF-A0A923MJI8-F1
#
_cell.length_a   1.000
_cell.length_b   1.000
_cell.length_c   1.000
_cell.angle_alpha   90.00
_cell.angle_beta   90.00
_cell.angle_gamma   90.00
#
_symmetry.space_group_name_H-M   'P 1'
#
loop_
_entity.id
_entity.type
_entity.pdbx_description
1 polymer ?
#
loop_
_entity_poly.entity_id
_entity_poly.type
_entity_poly.pdbx_seq_one_letter_code
_entity_poly.pdbx_strand_id
1 'polypeptide(L)'
;MSVSTPFLHTIQPVSEDRPAEAVAREILALIRSEYRYTIADLCRMFCCERQWIEDFFVPNIRHIHVNHFFMSYIIQQFADRLTPEEQSHLIHGHYFLSDVDLGRFWRENASAAVKCRTVDLADYLTDGRSRKSLSVEKARHEAAKRAKGEGQRHDAEMRRLLTSEGYMLYTYRTQFTRFLWQPVPLPELSPRTIRSLVSTTQYQRRNGLPSNGVARKRLMERGSVQIKLGGKTLWVETPAPDGVWTVPTGTLP
;
A
#
# COMPACT_ATOMS: atom_id res chain seq x y z
N MET A 1 8.55 -10.02 33.59
CA MET A 1 8.79 -8.57 33.37
C MET A 1 9.83 -8.45 32.28
N SER A 2 9.43 -8.11 31.06
CA SER A 2 10.36 -7.92 29.94
C SER A 2 11.09 -6.60 30.18
N VAL A 3 12.40 -6.64 30.40
CA VAL A 3 13.24 -5.44 30.39
C VAL A 3 13.05 -4.82 29.01
N SER A 4 12.41 -3.65 28.96
CA SER A 4 12.22 -2.89 27.73
C SER A 4 13.60 -2.53 27.21
N THR A 5 14.11 -3.30 26.24
CA THR A 5 15.28 -2.89 25.46
C THR A 5 14.98 -1.49 24.92
N PRO A 6 15.82 -0.47 25.21
CA PRO A 6 15.59 0.85 24.66
C PRO A 6 15.61 0.76 23.14
N PHE A 7 14.56 1.25 22.49
CA PHE A 7 14.49 1.30 21.03
C PHE A 7 15.54 2.27 20.45
N LEU A 8 16.03 3.22 21.24
CA LEU A 8 17.18 4.03 20.86
C LEU A 8 18.48 3.21 20.94
N HIS A 9 19.09 2.95 19.79
CA HIS A 9 20.41 2.34 19.72
C HIS A 9 21.47 3.38 20.13
N THR A 10 22.16 3.10 21.25
CA THR A 10 23.19 3.98 21.80
C THR A 10 24.51 3.78 21.09
N ILE A 11 24.96 4.83 20.41
CA ILE A 11 26.32 4.92 19.85
C ILE A 11 27.16 5.65 20.87
N GLN A 12 28.34 5.12 21.20
CA GLN A 12 29.28 5.81 22.08
C GLN A 12 29.60 7.21 21.49
N PRO A 13 29.82 8.25 22.30
CA PRO A 13 30.18 9.56 21.77
C PRO A 13 31.65 9.60 21.32
N VAL A 14 32.06 10.76 20.80
CA VAL A 14 33.46 11.10 20.55
C VAL A 14 34.18 11.21 21.90
N SER A 15 35.39 10.66 21.98
CA SER A 15 36.29 10.74 23.14
C SER A 15 37.74 10.88 22.68
N GLU A 16 38.68 11.08 23.61
CA GLU A 16 40.12 11.17 23.30
C GLU A 16 40.62 9.95 22.51
N ASP A 17 40.18 8.74 22.88
CA ASP A 17 40.53 7.49 22.22
C ASP A 17 39.64 7.15 21.00
N ARG A 18 38.62 7.95 20.72
CA ARG A 18 37.64 7.69 19.66
C ARG A 18 37.32 8.95 18.86
N PRO A 19 38.09 9.22 17.79
CA PRO A 19 37.93 10.44 16.99
C PRO A 19 36.57 10.47 16.28
N ALA A 20 36.11 11.69 15.96
CA ALA A 20 34.84 11.91 15.26
C ALA A 20 34.73 11.12 13.94
N GLU A 21 35.84 10.92 13.23
CA GLU A 21 35.87 10.13 12.00
C GLU A 21 35.48 8.67 12.24
N ALA A 22 35.94 8.06 13.35
CA ALA A 22 35.60 6.68 13.70
C ALA A 22 34.11 6.53 14.00
N VAL A 23 33.54 7.47 14.78
CA VAL A 23 32.11 7.50 15.09
C VAL A 23 31.26 7.71 13.83
N ALA A 24 31.69 8.61 12.93
CA ALA A 24 31.04 8.85 11.65
C ALA A 24 31.00 7.60 10.76
N ARG A 25 32.10 6.84 10.69
CA ARG A 25 32.17 5.57 9.95
C ARG A 25 31.23 4.52 10.52
N GLU A 26 31.12 4.44 11.85
CA GLU A 26 30.17 3.54 12.52
C GLU A 26 28.72 3.90 12.21
N ILE A 27 28.34 5.19 12.32
CA ILE A 27 27.00 5.66 11.96
C ILE A 27 26.66 5.31 10.51
N LEU A 28 27.57 5.58 9.56
CA LEU A 28 27.35 5.25 8.15
C LEU A 28 27.22 3.73 7.94
N ALA A 29 28.03 2.92 8.63
CA ALA A 29 27.91 1.47 8.57
C ALA A 29 26.54 0.99 9.08
N LEU A 30 26.03 1.58 10.16
CA LEU A 30 24.69 1.29 10.71
C LEU A 30 23.57 1.68 9.74
N ILE A 31 23.62 2.89 9.16
CA ILE A 31 22.63 3.36 8.17
C ILE A 31 22.57 2.43 6.96
N ARG A 32 23.74 2.02 6.45
CA ARG A 32 23.85 1.15 5.26
C ARG A 32 23.37 -0.28 5.52
N SER A 33 23.60 -0.78 6.71
CA SER A 33 23.28 -2.17 7.07
C SER A 33 21.84 -2.36 7.50
N GLU A 34 21.34 -1.55 8.44
CA GLU A 34 20.05 -1.80 9.12
C GLU A 34 19.18 -0.54 9.22
N TYR A 35 19.75 0.64 9.50
CA TYR A 35 18.99 1.85 9.80
C TYR A 35 18.73 2.70 8.55
N ARG A 36 17.99 2.13 7.60
CA ARG A 36 17.88 2.68 6.23
C ARG A 36 16.79 3.75 6.05
N TYR A 37 15.77 3.74 6.90
CA TYR A 37 14.60 4.60 6.72
C TYR A 37 14.64 5.82 7.61
N THR A 38 14.31 6.98 7.07
CA THR A 38 14.07 8.19 7.85
C THR A 38 12.58 8.35 8.18
N ILE A 39 12.26 9.28 9.09
CA ILE A 39 10.87 9.71 9.33
C ILE A 39 10.20 10.17 8.01
N ALA A 40 10.93 10.87 7.15
CA ALA A 40 10.40 11.35 5.88
C ALA A 40 10.05 10.19 4.92
N ASP A 41 10.85 9.11 4.92
CA ASP A 41 10.53 7.90 4.18
C ASP A 41 9.23 7.28 4.66
N LEU A 42 9.10 7.09 5.98
CA LEU A 42 7.89 6.49 6.54
C LEU A 42 6.65 7.35 6.28
N CYS A 43 6.76 8.68 6.34
CA CYS A 43 5.69 9.60 5.94
C CYS A 43 5.24 9.37 4.50
N ARG A 44 6.19 9.19 3.56
CA ARG A 44 5.89 8.88 2.16
C ARG A 44 5.26 7.50 2.02
N MET A 45 5.86 6.48 2.63
CA MET A 45 5.43 5.08 2.56
C MET A 45 4.00 4.88 3.07
N PHE A 46 3.67 5.52 4.20
CA PHE A 46 2.37 5.37 4.87
C PHE A 46 1.43 6.54 4.63
N CYS A 47 1.77 7.45 3.72
CA CYS A 47 0.93 8.58 3.31
C CYS A 47 0.38 9.39 4.49
N CYS A 48 1.25 9.72 5.44
CA CYS A 48 0.89 10.27 6.74
C CYS A 48 1.71 11.49 7.14
N GLU A 49 1.22 12.20 8.15
CA GLU A 49 1.93 13.28 8.81
C GLU A 49 3.08 12.77 9.70
N ARG A 50 4.10 13.62 9.86
CA ARG A 50 5.29 13.39 10.67
C ARG A 50 4.97 13.00 12.12
N GLN A 51 4.05 13.73 12.74
CA GLN A 51 3.67 13.52 14.14
C GLN A 51 3.24 12.07 14.40
N TRP A 52 2.48 11.48 13.47
CA TRP A 52 2.05 10.09 13.62
C TRP A 52 3.21 9.09 13.56
N ILE A 53 4.26 9.35 12.76
CA ILE A 53 5.46 8.51 12.76
C ILE A 53 6.22 8.65 14.08
N GLU A 54 6.36 9.87 14.58
CA GLU A 54 7.05 10.16 15.85
C GLU A 54 6.31 9.54 17.04
N ASP A 55 4.98 9.53 17.05
CA ASP A 55 4.20 8.98 18.16
C ASP A 55 4.04 7.46 18.07
N PHE A 56 3.96 6.90 16.85
CA PHE A 56 3.59 5.50 16.65
C PHE A 56 4.79 4.59 16.32
N PHE A 57 5.76 5.05 15.53
CA PHE A 57 6.90 4.22 15.09
C PHE A 57 8.13 4.41 15.98
N VAL A 58 8.55 5.66 16.22
CA VAL A 58 9.79 5.95 16.96
C VAL A 58 9.85 5.27 18.34
N PRO A 59 8.76 5.21 19.14
CA PRO A 59 8.79 4.57 20.45
C PRO A 59 8.77 3.04 20.40
N ASN A 60 8.54 2.43 19.22
CA ASN A 60 8.28 1.00 19.07
C ASN A 60 9.23 0.29 18.08
N ILE A 61 10.13 1.03 17.44
CA ILE A 61 11.07 0.52 16.42
C ILE A 61 12.46 1.02 16.76
N ARG A 62 13.43 0.10 16.65
CA ARG A 62 14.83 0.47 16.87
C ARG A 62 15.27 1.57 15.92
N HIS A 63 15.94 2.57 16.46
CA HIS A 63 16.43 3.71 15.70
C HIS A 63 17.73 4.25 16.27
N ILE A 64 18.51 4.92 15.43
CA ILE A 64 19.61 5.80 15.86
C ILE A 64 19.17 7.25 15.71
N HIS A 65 19.66 8.09 16.62
CA HIS A 65 19.48 9.53 16.55
C HIS A 65 20.84 10.20 16.32
N VAL A 66 20.93 11.01 15.27
CA VAL A 66 22.14 11.78 14.96
C VAL A 66 21.81 13.26 14.99
N ASN A 67 22.53 14.00 15.83
CA ASN A 67 22.29 15.43 15.97
C ASN A 67 22.77 16.21 14.72
N HIS A 68 22.23 17.41 14.53
CA HIS A 68 22.51 18.24 13.37
C HIS A 68 24.01 18.52 13.15
N PHE A 69 24.75 18.79 14.23
CA PHE A 69 26.18 19.07 14.15
C PHE A 69 26.98 17.89 13.62
N PHE A 70 26.68 16.69 14.11
CA PHE A 70 27.40 15.49 13.70
C PHE A 70 27.01 15.02 12.29
N MET A 71 25.75 15.21 11.88
CA MET A 71 25.36 15.00 10.49
C MET A 71 26.10 15.95 9.55
N SER A 72 26.23 17.22 9.92
CA SER A 72 26.97 18.22 9.13
C SER A 72 28.45 17.84 8.99
N TYR A 73 29.06 17.35 10.09
CA TYR A 73 30.41 16.78 10.06
C TYR A 73 30.51 15.60 9.08
N ILE A 74 29.59 14.62 9.15
CA ILE A 74 29.58 13.47 8.24
C ILE A 74 29.48 13.93 6.78
N ILE A 75 28.55 14.84 6.47
CA ILE A 75 28.37 15.35 5.10
C ILE A 75 29.65 16.03 4.59
N GLN A 76 30.30 16.86 5.41
CA GLN A 76 31.50 17.58 5.01
C GLN A 76 32.71 16.65 4.83
N GLN A 77 32.91 15.70 5.74
CA GLN A 77 34.11 14.85 5.75
C GLN A 77 33.99 13.63 4.83
N PHE A 78 32.77 13.21 4.49
CA PHE A 78 32.51 12.02 3.70
C PHE A 78 31.76 12.30 2.39
N ALA A 79 31.67 13.56 1.95
CA ALA A 79 30.91 13.97 0.75
C ALA A 79 31.11 13.04 -0.46
N ASP A 80 32.37 12.74 -0.80
CA ASP A 80 32.73 11.91 -1.95
C ASP A 80 32.37 10.41 -1.80
N ARG A 81 31.92 10.00 -0.61
CA ARG A 81 31.59 8.63 -0.24
C ARG A 81 30.11 8.44 0.09
N LEU A 82 29.31 9.49 0.01
CA LEU A 82 27.87 9.42 0.24
C LEU A 82 27.15 9.24 -1.09
N THR A 83 26.14 8.37 -1.10
CA THR A 83 25.17 8.37 -2.18
C THR A 83 24.27 9.62 -2.09
N PRO A 84 23.63 10.06 -3.19
CA PRO A 84 22.70 11.19 -3.14
C PRO A 84 21.54 10.99 -2.14
N GLU A 85 21.09 9.74 -1.99
CA GLU A 85 20.05 9.37 -1.03
C GLU A 85 20.54 9.49 0.42
N GLU A 86 21.71 8.94 0.73
CA GLU A 86 22.33 9.08 2.06
C GLU A 86 22.59 10.54 2.41
N GLN A 87 23.08 11.33 1.46
CA GLN A 87 23.29 12.76 1.65
C GLN A 87 21.97 13.48 1.95
N SER A 88 20.90 13.19 1.18
CA SER A 88 19.57 13.75 1.45
C SER A 88 19.04 13.36 2.83
N HIS A 89 19.22 12.10 3.23
CA HIS A 89 18.83 11.63 4.56
C HIS A 89 19.62 12.31 5.68
N LEU A 90 20.92 12.53 5.52
CA LEU A 90 21.74 13.23 6.51
C LEU A 90 21.44 14.74 6.58
N ILE A 91 20.96 15.35 5.49
CA ILE A 91 20.55 16.78 5.50
C ILE A 91 19.24 16.96 6.27
N HIS A 92 18.29 16.03 6.13
CA HIS A 92 16.90 16.22 6.58
C HIS A 92 16.44 15.29 7.71
N GLY A 93 17.21 14.25 8.02
CA GLY A 93 16.79 13.15 8.88
C GLY A 93 17.60 13.06 10.16
N HIS A 94 16.96 13.27 11.32
CA HIS A 94 17.59 13.08 12.64
C HIS A 94 17.48 11.65 13.16
N TYR A 95 16.48 10.92 12.68
CA TYR A 95 16.16 9.56 13.11
C TYR A 95 16.29 8.63 11.92
N PHE A 96 17.07 7.57 12.11
CA PHE A 96 17.23 6.48 11.15
C PHE A 96 16.70 5.20 11.79
N LEU A 97 15.68 4.60 11.19
CA LEU A 97 14.91 3.49 11.73
C LEU A 97 15.34 2.16 11.09
N SER A 98 15.37 1.11 11.92
CA SER A 98 15.75 -0.26 11.53
C SER A 98 14.73 -0.86 10.56
N ASP A 99 15.21 -1.37 9.43
CA ASP A 99 14.40 -2.05 8.41
C ASP A 99 13.82 -3.37 8.92
N VAL A 100 14.61 -4.14 9.67
CA VAL A 100 14.20 -5.39 10.32
C VAL A 100 13.06 -5.15 11.31
N ASP A 101 13.22 -4.15 12.19
CA ASP A 101 12.21 -3.84 13.19
C ASP A 101 10.96 -3.22 12.57
N LEU A 102 11.10 -2.42 11.51
CA LEU A 102 9.95 -1.92 10.75
C LEU A 102 9.14 -3.07 10.15
N GLY A 103 9.82 -4.06 9.56
CA GLY A 103 9.17 -5.26 9.03
C GLY A 103 8.47 -6.10 10.10
N ARG A 104 9.10 -6.26 11.28
CA ARG A 104 8.48 -6.91 12.45
C ARG A 104 7.24 -6.14 12.91
N PHE A 105 7.39 -4.85 13.15
CA PHE A 105 6.32 -3.98 13.65
C PHE A 105 5.12 -3.96 12.72
N TRP A 106 5.36 -3.92 11.41
CA TRP A 106 4.32 -4.06 10.38
C TRP A 106 3.52 -5.36 10.55
N ARG A 107 4.20 -6.51 10.69
CA ARG A 107 3.53 -7.81 10.84
C ARG A 107 2.71 -7.92 12.13
N GLU A 108 3.19 -7.31 13.21
CA GLU A 108 2.56 -7.40 14.53
C GLU A 108 1.39 -6.43 14.70
N ASN A 109 1.42 -5.28 14.00
CA ASN A 109 0.48 -4.18 14.27
C ASN A 109 -0.43 -3.82 13.09
N ALA A 110 -0.19 -4.38 11.89
CA ALA A 110 -1.06 -4.18 10.74
C ALA A 110 -2.03 -5.36 10.55
N SER A 111 -3.20 -5.06 10.00
CA SER A 111 -4.15 -6.07 9.54
C SER A 111 -4.58 -5.79 8.12
N ALA A 112 -4.86 -6.86 7.36
CA ALA A 112 -5.27 -6.78 5.97
C ALA A 112 -6.64 -7.43 5.75
N ALA A 113 -7.50 -6.77 4.99
CA ALA A 113 -8.80 -7.29 4.61
C ALA A 113 -9.22 -6.82 3.21
N VAL A 114 -10.02 -7.63 2.52
CA VAL A 114 -10.65 -7.25 1.26
C VAL A 114 -12.17 -7.23 1.42
N LYS A 115 -12.82 -6.31 0.72
CA LYS A 115 -14.29 -6.27 0.66
C LYS A 115 -14.82 -7.19 -0.45
N CYS A 116 -14.10 -7.22 -1.56
CA CYS A 116 -14.42 -8.05 -2.72
C CYS A 116 -13.15 -8.69 -3.24
N ARG A 117 -13.26 -9.84 -3.88
CA ARG A 117 -12.31 -10.32 -4.89
C ARG A 117 -12.83 -9.95 -6.27
N THR A 118 -11.97 -9.87 -7.26
CA THR A 118 -12.37 -9.71 -8.65
C THR A 118 -12.25 -11.05 -9.37
N VAL A 119 -13.26 -11.39 -10.17
CA VAL A 119 -13.21 -12.54 -11.08
C VAL A 119 -13.36 -12.07 -12.50
N ASP A 120 -12.70 -12.73 -13.44
CA ASP A 120 -12.88 -12.50 -14.86
C ASP A 120 -14.11 -13.26 -15.35
N LEU A 121 -15.08 -12.56 -15.92
CA LEU A 121 -16.28 -13.20 -16.47
C LEU A 121 -15.96 -14.13 -17.66
N ALA A 122 -14.81 -13.98 -18.31
CA ALA A 122 -14.38 -14.88 -19.37
C ALA A 122 -14.14 -16.32 -18.88
N ASP A 123 -13.88 -16.51 -17.58
CA ASP A 123 -13.71 -17.83 -16.98
C ASP A 123 -15.06 -18.57 -16.83
N TYR A 124 -16.18 -17.87 -17.04
CA TYR A 124 -17.54 -18.38 -16.87
C TYR A 124 -18.35 -18.32 -18.16
N LEU A 125 -17.70 -18.47 -19.31
CA LEU A 125 -18.36 -18.51 -20.61
C LEU A 125 -19.09 -19.83 -20.82
N THR A 126 -20.28 -19.78 -21.43
CA THR A 126 -20.99 -20.98 -21.90
C THR A 126 -20.24 -21.61 -23.09
N ASP A 127 -20.37 -22.92 -23.25
CA ASP A 127 -19.76 -23.66 -24.36
C ASP A 127 -20.04 -23.00 -25.73
N GLY A 128 -18.98 -22.87 -26.54
CA GLY A 128 -19.04 -22.21 -27.85
C GLY A 128 -19.08 -20.68 -27.81
N ARG A 129 -18.97 -20.04 -26.63
CA ARG A 129 -18.78 -18.58 -26.50
C ARG A 129 -17.31 -18.23 -26.36
N SER A 130 -16.96 -17.00 -26.72
CA SER A 130 -15.57 -16.53 -26.74
C SER A 130 -15.39 -15.27 -25.91
N ARG A 131 -14.15 -15.07 -25.43
CA ARG A 131 -13.74 -13.82 -24.78
C ARG A 131 -14.01 -12.60 -25.68
N LYS A 132 -13.85 -12.76 -27.00
CA LYS A 132 -14.16 -11.72 -28.00
C LYS A 132 -15.64 -11.30 -27.96
N SER A 133 -16.58 -12.25 -27.92
CA SER A 133 -18.01 -11.92 -27.82
C SER A 133 -18.35 -11.17 -26.53
N LEU A 134 -17.72 -11.56 -25.42
CA LEU A 134 -17.88 -10.87 -24.13
C LEU A 134 -17.30 -9.44 -24.17
N SER A 135 -16.12 -9.25 -24.76
CA SER A 135 -15.51 -7.92 -24.93
C SER A 135 -16.35 -7.01 -25.82
N VAL A 136 -16.94 -7.54 -26.91
CA VAL A 136 -17.86 -6.78 -27.77
C VAL A 136 -19.11 -6.34 -27.00
N GLU A 137 -19.68 -7.24 -26.21
CA GLU A 137 -20.84 -6.90 -25.38
C GLU A 137 -20.49 -5.87 -24.29
N LYS A 138 -19.30 -5.96 -23.68
CA LYS A 138 -18.79 -4.96 -22.74
C LYS A 138 -18.74 -3.57 -23.37
N ALA A 139 -18.07 -3.46 -24.52
CA ALA A 139 -17.91 -2.20 -25.23
C ALA A 139 -19.26 -1.59 -25.64
N ARG A 140 -20.20 -2.43 -26.09
CA ARG A 140 -21.58 -2.00 -26.41
C ARG A 140 -22.30 -1.49 -25.17
N HIS A 141 -22.25 -2.24 -24.06
CA HIS A 141 -22.91 -1.85 -22.82
C HIS A 141 -22.37 -0.53 -22.25
N GLU A 142 -21.05 -0.32 -22.33
CA GLU A 142 -20.40 0.91 -21.87
C GLU A 142 -20.72 2.13 -22.78
N ALA A 143 -20.87 1.92 -24.09
CA ALA A 143 -21.19 2.98 -25.05
C ALA A 143 -22.70 3.31 -25.13
N ALA A 144 -23.56 2.36 -24.79
CA ALA A 144 -25.00 2.50 -25.00
C ALA A 144 -25.65 3.51 -24.03
N LYS A 145 -26.61 4.29 -24.53
CA LYS A 145 -27.46 5.13 -23.68
C LYS A 145 -28.36 4.24 -22.83
N ARG A 146 -28.50 4.59 -21.55
CA ARG A 146 -29.36 3.86 -20.61
C ARG A 146 -30.83 3.99 -21.02
N ALA A 147 -31.37 2.91 -21.58
CA ALA A 147 -32.78 2.77 -21.95
C ALA A 147 -33.29 1.38 -21.54
N LYS A 148 -34.59 1.27 -21.24
CA LYS A 148 -35.19 0.01 -20.76
C LYS A 148 -34.96 -1.16 -21.74
N GLY A 149 -35.17 -0.92 -23.04
CA GLY A 149 -34.98 -1.95 -24.08
C GLY A 149 -33.53 -2.42 -24.21
N GLU A 150 -32.57 -1.50 -24.10
CA GLU A 150 -31.14 -1.88 -24.11
C GLU A 150 -30.75 -2.66 -22.86
N GLY A 151 -31.31 -2.31 -21.69
CA GLY A 151 -31.12 -3.08 -20.46
C GLY A 151 -31.62 -4.52 -20.58
N GLN A 152 -32.80 -4.73 -21.18
CA GLN A 152 -33.36 -6.06 -21.43
C GLN A 152 -32.54 -6.86 -22.43
N ARG A 153 -32.11 -6.24 -23.54
CA ARG A 153 -31.23 -6.86 -24.53
C ARG A 153 -29.90 -7.29 -23.91
N HIS A 154 -29.28 -6.37 -23.17
CA HIS A 154 -28.01 -6.63 -22.49
C HIS A 154 -28.15 -7.78 -21.50
N ASP A 155 -29.21 -7.80 -20.68
CA ASP A 155 -29.46 -8.91 -19.75
C ASP A 155 -29.62 -10.25 -20.47
N ALA A 156 -30.39 -10.28 -21.56
CA ALA A 156 -30.57 -11.48 -22.39
C ALA A 156 -29.25 -11.96 -22.99
N GLU A 157 -28.40 -11.04 -23.45
CA GLU A 157 -27.09 -11.39 -23.98
C GLU A 157 -26.15 -11.92 -22.89
N MET A 158 -26.15 -11.34 -21.69
CA MET A 158 -25.36 -11.84 -20.56
C MET A 158 -25.79 -13.25 -20.14
N ARG A 159 -27.09 -13.57 -20.16
CA ARG A 159 -27.61 -14.93 -19.93
C ARG A 159 -27.17 -15.93 -20.99
N ARG A 160 -26.91 -15.46 -22.23
CA ARG A 160 -26.46 -16.29 -23.36
C ARG A 160 -24.94 -16.50 -23.36
N LEU A 161 -24.19 -15.49 -22.93
CA LEU A 161 -22.73 -15.50 -22.91
C LEU A 161 -22.16 -16.30 -21.74
N LEU A 162 -22.81 -16.21 -20.57
CA LEU A 162 -22.29 -16.77 -19.32
C LEU A 162 -23.00 -18.04 -18.90
N THR A 163 -22.29 -18.90 -18.18
CA THR A 163 -22.89 -19.99 -17.41
C THR A 163 -23.86 -19.43 -16.36
N SER A 164 -24.72 -20.27 -15.78
CA SER A 164 -25.61 -19.86 -14.69
C SER A 164 -24.85 -19.24 -13.52
N GLU A 165 -23.68 -19.80 -13.18
CA GLU A 165 -22.79 -19.27 -12.15
C GLU A 165 -22.24 -17.89 -12.54
N GLY A 166 -21.67 -17.74 -13.74
CA GLY A 166 -21.16 -16.47 -14.23
C GLY A 166 -22.22 -15.36 -14.25
N TYR A 167 -23.44 -15.69 -14.67
CA TYR A 167 -24.56 -14.75 -14.67
C TYR A 167 -25.00 -14.35 -13.26
N MET A 168 -24.96 -15.28 -12.29
CA MET A 168 -25.19 -14.92 -10.88
C MET A 168 -24.10 -13.97 -10.35
N LEU A 169 -22.82 -14.24 -10.61
CA LEU A 169 -21.73 -13.35 -10.21
C LEU A 169 -21.87 -11.97 -10.85
N TYR A 170 -22.22 -11.93 -12.14
CA TYR A 170 -22.52 -10.69 -12.85
C TYR A 170 -23.64 -9.92 -12.17
N THR A 171 -24.79 -10.53 -11.90
CA THR A 171 -25.94 -9.82 -11.30
C THR A 171 -25.65 -9.34 -9.87
N TYR A 172 -24.98 -10.17 -9.06
CA TYR A 172 -24.67 -9.87 -7.66
C TYR A 172 -23.58 -8.83 -7.48
N ARG A 173 -22.78 -8.53 -8.52
CA ARG A 173 -21.75 -7.47 -8.50
C ARG A 173 -22.26 -6.14 -7.95
N THR A 174 -23.53 -5.82 -8.18
CA THR A 174 -24.16 -4.57 -7.76
C THR A 174 -24.38 -4.49 -6.25
N GLN A 175 -24.37 -5.64 -5.56
CA GLN A 175 -24.59 -5.76 -4.11
C GLN A 175 -23.28 -5.67 -3.31
N PHE A 176 -22.14 -5.36 -3.93
CA PHE A 176 -20.83 -5.51 -3.28
C PHE A 176 -20.64 -4.73 -1.98
N THR A 177 -21.39 -3.64 -1.77
CA THR A 177 -21.37 -2.90 -0.50
C THR A 177 -21.84 -3.75 0.68
N ARG A 178 -22.69 -4.75 0.43
CA ARG A 178 -23.21 -5.72 1.40
C ARG A 178 -22.23 -6.86 1.71
N PHE A 179 -21.22 -7.10 0.87
CA PHE A 179 -20.28 -8.21 1.09
C PHE A 179 -19.58 -8.08 2.45
N LEU A 180 -19.34 -9.19 3.13
CA LEU A 180 -18.58 -9.21 4.36
C LEU A 180 -17.11 -8.92 4.07
N TRP A 181 -16.45 -8.19 4.99
CA TRP A 181 -15.00 -8.04 4.94
C TRP A 181 -14.35 -9.39 5.22
N GLN A 182 -13.43 -9.79 4.35
CA GLN A 182 -12.69 -11.04 4.48
C GLN A 182 -11.24 -10.73 4.87
N PRO A 183 -10.71 -11.31 5.97
CA PRO A 183 -9.30 -11.18 6.29
C PRO A 183 -8.46 -11.84 5.20
N VAL A 184 -7.30 -11.25 4.90
CA VAL A 184 -6.32 -11.80 3.95
C VAL A 184 -4.93 -11.76 4.55
N PRO A 185 -3.98 -12.58 4.07
CA PRO A 185 -2.59 -12.47 4.48
C PRO A 185 -2.09 -11.03 4.30
N LEU A 186 -1.43 -10.51 5.34
CA LEU A 186 -0.81 -9.19 5.30
C LEU A 186 0.31 -9.19 4.25
N PRO A 187 0.28 -8.28 3.24
CA PRO A 187 1.35 -8.18 2.27
C PRO A 187 2.67 -7.82 2.93
N GLU A 188 3.78 -8.40 2.48
CA GLU A 188 5.11 -7.98 2.93
C GLU A 188 5.37 -6.52 2.60
N LEU A 189 6.07 -5.81 3.47
CA LEU A 189 6.45 -4.41 3.28
C LEU A 189 7.64 -4.29 2.30
N SER A 190 7.47 -4.83 1.10
CA SER A 190 8.45 -4.77 0.01
C SER A 190 8.40 -3.42 -0.72
N PRO A 191 9.46 -3.03 -1.46
CA PRO A 191 9.42 -1.84 -2.32
C PRO A 191 8.24 -1.83 -3.30
N ARG A 192 7.80 -3.00 -3.76
CA ARG A 192 6.62 -3.13 -4.63
C ARG A 192 5.34 -2.76 -3.89
N THR A 193 5.13 -3.34 -2.70
CA THR A 193 3.96 -3.05 -1.86
C THR A 193 3.91 -1.57 -1.49
N ILE A 194 5.05 -1.01 -1.09
CA ILE A 194 5.19 0.40 -0.71
C ILE A 194 4.74 1.32 -1.85
N ARG A 195 5.16 1.06 -3.10
CA ARG A 195 4.74 1.85 -4.26
C ARG A 195 3.25 1.78 -4.56
N SER A 196 2.59 0.70 -4.12
CA SER A 196 1.14 0.49 -4.29
C SER A 196 0.32 0.92 -3.08
N LEU A 197 0.95 1.28 -1.95
CA LEU A 197 0.26 1.81 -0.79
C LEU A 197 -0.24 3.21 -1.09
N VAL A 198 -1.52 3.44 -0.82
CA VAL A 198 -2.16 4.74 -0.98
C VAL A 198 -3.14 5.01 0.15
N SER A 199 -3.24 6.27 0.56
CA SER A 199 -4.39 6.72 1.35
C SER A 199 -5.62 6.90 0.46
N THR A 200 -6.82 6.85 1.04
CA THR A 200 -8.07 7.11 0.30
C THR A 200 -8.04 8.49 -0.37
N THR A 201 -7.51 9.50 0.32
CA THR A 201 -7.38 10.88 -0.19
C THR A 201 -6.39 10.97 -1.35
N GLN A 202 -5.24 10.30 -1.26
CA GLN A 202 -4.27 10.28 -2.35
C GLN A 202 -4.85 9.60 -3.59
N TYR A 203 -5.53 8.46 -3.41
CA TYR A 203 -6.23 7.77 -4.51
C TYR A 203 -7.32 8.65 -5.13
N GLN A 204 -8.11 9.35 -4.31
CA GLN A 204 -9.13 10.29 -4.76
C GLN A 204 -8.54 11.38 -5.66
N ARG A 205 -7.48 12.06 -5.20
CA ARG A 205 -6.82 13.14 -5.96
C ARG A 205 -6.19 12.63 -7.25
N ARG A 206 -5.43 11.54 -7.18
CA ARG A 206 -4.74 10.95 -8.35
C ARG A 206 -5.72 10.53 -9.46
N ASN A 207 -6.93 10.11 -9.09
CA ASN A 207 -7.96 9.64 -10.04
C ASN A 207 -9.07 10.68 -10.30
N GLY A 208 -8.94 11.93 -9.84
CA GLY A 208 -9.94 12.98 -10.07
C GLY A 208 -11.34 12.65 -9.57
N LEU A 209 -11.45 11.90 -8.46
CA LEU A 209 -12.75 11.43 -7.95
C LEU A 209 -13.45 12.53 -7.11
N PRO A 210 -14.79 12.60 -7.11
CA PRO A 210 -15.51 13.70 -6.48
C PRO A 210 -15.44 13.70 -4.95
N SER A 211 -15.16 12.55 -4.31
CA SER A 211 -15.04 12.46 -2.86
C SER A 211 -14.26 11.23 -2.39
N ASN A 212 -13.82 11.24 -1.14
CA ASN A 212 -13.20 10.09 -0.48
C ASN A 212 -14.16 8.88 -0.39
N GLY A 213 -15.47 9.12 -0.29
CA GLY A 213 -16.47 8.06 -0.31
C GLY A 213 -16.49 7.31 -1.64
N VAL A 214 -16.41 8.03 -2.76
CA VAL A 214 -16.33 7.43 -4.10
C VAL A 214 -15.01 6.70 -4.32
N ALA A 215 -13.89 7.28 -3.86
CA ALA A 215 -12.58 6.64 -3.89
C ALA A 215 -12.55 5.31 -3.12
N ARG A 216 -13.03 5.32 -1.88
CA ARG A 216 -13.14 4.12 -1.03
C ARG A 216 -14.00 3.05 -1.70
N LYS A 217 -15.17 3.44 -2.25
CA LYS A 217 -16.06 2.53 -2.95
C LYS A 217 -15.37 1.87 -4.16
N ARG A 218 -14.62 2.64 -4.95
CA ARG A 218 -13.89 2.13 -6.12
C ARG A 218 -12.73 1.20 -5.73
N LEU A 219 -12.00 1.51 -4.66
CA LEU A 219 -10.94 0.63 -4.12
C LEU A 219 -11.51 -0.73 -3.69
N MET A 220 -12.64 -0.72 -2.97
CA MET A 220 -13.35 -1.95 -2.58
C MET A 220 -13.82 -2.77 -3.78
N GLU A 221 -14.43 -2.10 -4.76
CA GLU A 221 -14.96 -2.74 -5.98
C GLU A 221 -13.87 -3.40 -6.82
N ARG A 222 -12.66 -2.80 -6.85
CA ARG A 222 -11.48 -3.36 -7.52
C ARG A 222 -10.78 -4.47 -6.74
N GLY A 223 -11.28 -4.82 -5.56
CA GLY A 223 -10.63 -5.80 -4.68
C GLY A 223 -9.28 -5.34 -4.15
N SER A 224 -9.08 -4.03 -3.98
CA SER A 224 -7.89 -3.51 -3.30
C SER A 224 -7.87 -3.95 -1.83
N VAL A 225 -6.69 -4.26 -1.32
CA VAL A 225 -6.51 -4.74 0.05
C VAL A 225 -6.50 -3.54 0.98
N GLN A 226 -7.44 -3.50 1.92
CA GLN A 226 -7.42 -2.54 3.01
C GLN A 226 -6.37 -2.97 4.04
N ILE A 227 -5.49 -2.05 4.39
CA ILE A 227 -4.57 -2.18 5.51
C ILE A 227 -5.03 -1.27 6.64
N LYS A 228 -5.15 -1.78 7.85
CA LYS A 228 -5.29 -0.98 9.07
C LYS A 228 -4.00 -1.05 9.88
N LEU A 229 -3.47 0.11 10.25
CA LEU A 229 -2.25 0.24 11.04
C LEU A 229 -2.31 1.53 11.87
N GLY A 230 -2.13 1.44 13.19
CA GLY A 230 -2.03 2.62 14.07
C GLY A 230 -3.19 3.63 13.93
N GLY A 231 -4.42 3.13 13.78
CA GLY A 231 -5.62 3.97 13.57
C GLY A 231 -5.77 4.54 12.15
N LYS A 232 -4.79 4.36 11.26
CA LYS A 232 -4.86 4.76 9.85
C LYS A 232 -5.38 3.63 8.97
N THR A 233 -6.00 4.01 7.86
CA THR A 233 -6.46 3.10 6.81
C THR A 233 -5.70 3.41 5.52
N LEU A 234 -4.92 2.44 5.07
CA LEU A 234 -4.21 2.45 3.79
C LEU A 234 -4.81 1.39 2.87
N TRP A 235 -4.44 1.45 1.60
CA TRP A 235 -4.86 0.49 0.60
C TRP A 235 -3.66 0.05 -0.20
N VAL A 236 -3.52 -1.26 -0.42
CA VAL A 236 -2.70 -1.78 -1.52
C VAL A 236 -3.60 -1.76 -2.74
N GLU A 237 -3.33 -0.81 -3.64
CA GLU A 237 -4.13 -0.64 -4.85
C GLU A 237 -4.00 -1.84 -5.79
N THR A 238 -5.14 -2.39 -6.17
CA THR A 238 -5.23 -3.35 -7.28
C THR A 238 -5.39 -2.56 -8.59
N PRO A 239 -4.48 -2.73 -9.57
CA PRO A 239 -4.60 -2.10 -10.88
C PRO A 239 -5.92 -2.46 -11.56
N ALA A 240 -6.42 -1.56 -12.41
CA ALA A 240 -7.56 -1.91 -13.25
C ALA A 240 -7.10 -2.96 -14.28
N PRO A 241 -7.81 -4.09 -14.41
CA PRO A 241 -7.46 -5.10 -15.40
C PRO A 241 -7.78 -4.56 -16.80
N ASP A 242 -6.79 -4.60 -17.70
CA ASP A 242 -6.94 -4.13 -19.07
C ASP A 242 -7.52 -5.21 -19.97
N GLY A 243 -8.45 -4.83 -20.87
CA GLY A 243 -9.07 -5.76 -21.82
C GLY A 243 -9.96 -6.86 -21.20
N VAL A 244 -10.24 -6.81 -19.89
CA VAL A 244 -11.00 -7.84 -19.17
C VAL A 244 -12.32 -7.29 -18.62
N TRP A 245 -13.37 -8.11 -18.58
CA TRP A 245 -14.58 -7.79 -17.84
C TRP A 245 -14.56 -8.46 -16.47
N THR A 246 -13.97 -7.79 -15.49
CA THR A 246 -13.99 -8.28 -14.11
C THR A 246 -15.18 -7.77 -13.32
N VAL A 247 -15.71 -8.59 -12.42
CA VAL A 247 -16.77 -8.20 -11.48
C VAL A 247 -16.35 -8.44 -10.03
N PRO A 248 -16.76 -7.58 -9.08
CA PRO A 248 -16.58 -7.85 -7.66
C PRO A 248 -17.41 -9.05 -7.22
N THR A 249 -16.81 -9.92 -6.43
CA THR A 249 -17.41 -11.09 -5.81
C THR A 249 -17.04 -11.11 -4.32
N GLY A 250 -17.89 -11.72 -3.51
CA GLY A 250 -17.68 -11.78 -2.08
C GLY A 250 -18.78 -12.55 -1.38
N THR A 251 -18.61 -12.71 -0.09
CA THR A 251 -19.56 -13.42 0.78
C THR A 251 -20.64 -12.45 1.23
N LEU A 252 -21.91 -12.78 1.02
CA LEU A 252 -23.03 -12.02 1.59
C LEU A 252 -23.22 -12.39 3.08
N PRO A 253 -23.80 -11.49 3.89
CA PRO A 253 -24.16 -11.76 5.28
C PRO A 253 -25.20 -12.87 5.42
#